data_AF-A0A9D6BNZ5-F1
#
_entry.id   AF-A0A9D6BNZ5-F1
#
_cell.length_a   1.000
_cell.length_b   1.000
_cell.length_c   1.000
_cell.angle_alpha   90.00
_cell.angle_beta   90.00
_cell.angle_gamma   90.00
#
_symmetry.space_group_name_H-M   'P 1'
#
loop_
_entity.id
_entity.type
_entity.pdbx_description
1 polymer ?
#
loop_
_entity_poly.entity_id
_entity_poly.type
_entity_poly.pdbx_seq_one_letter_code
_entity_poly.pdbx_strand_id
1 'polypeptide(L)' 'LDEHRAEIVADRAINEKVAPEAWGEAMAALIAAIRDNRPGEGLAAAVEQVGALLAPHFPRADDDINELPDRLIEL' A
#
# COMPACT_ATOMS: atom_id res chain seq x y z
N LEU A 1 -15.62 20.88 1.01
CA LEU A 1 -14.50 20.72 0.06
C LEU A 1 -14.03 19.31 0.26
N ASP A 2 -14.58 18.39 -0.52
CA ASP A 2 -14.25 16.97 -0.39
C ASP A 2 -12.90 16.76 -1.07
N GLU A 3 -11.84 16.66 -0.26
CA GLU A 3 -10.49 16.51 -0.77
C GLU A 3 -10.30 15.07 -1.28
N HIS A 4 -10.18 14.89 -2.60
CA HIS A 4 -9.87 13.60 -3.22
C HIS A 4 -8.37 13.31 -3.14
N ARG A 5 -7.88 12.99 -1.94
CA ARG A 5 -6.46 12.73 -1.68
C ARG A 5 -6.24 11.27 -1.28
N ALA A 6 -5.21 10.65 -1.86
CA ALA A 6 -4.68 9.36 -1.45
C ALA A 6 -3.18 9.53 -1.16
N GLU A 7 -2.69 8.85 -0.13
CA GLU A 7 -1.30 8.94 0.32
C GLU A 7 -0.83 7.56 0.77
N ILE A 8 0.40 7.19 0.39
CA ILE A 8 1.10 6.01 0.90
C ILE A 8 2.13 6.51 1.90
N VAL A 9 1.97 6.16 3.16
CA VAL A 9 2.91 6.50 4.23
C VAL A 9 3.65 5.23 4.63
N ALA A 10 4.97 5.27 4.51
CA ALA A 10 5.84 4.15 4.88
C ALA A 10 6.80 4.59 6.00
N ASP A 11 7.14 3.65 6.89
CA ASP A 11 8.17 3.90 7.89
C ASP A 11 9.54 4.09 7.23
N ARG A 12 10.45 4.72 7.96
CA ARG A 12 11.82 5.02 7.55
C ARG A 12 12.56 3.79 7.02
N ALA A 13 12.46 2.64 7.69
CA ALA A 13 13.15 1.42 7.28
C ALA A 13 12.70 0.95 5.88
N ILE A 14 11.43 1.16 5.54
CA ILE A 14 10.87 0.85 4.22
C ILE A 14 11.36 1.89 3.20
N ASN A 15 11.27 3.18 3.51
CA ASN A 15 11.71 4.27 2.64
C ASN A 15 13.21 4.22 2.29
N GLU A 16 14.05 3.66 3.18
CA GLU A 16 15.47 3.47 2.92
C GLU A 16 15.75 2.32 1.93
N LYS A 17 14.78 1.43 1.68
CA LYS A 17 14.93 0.24 0.83
C LYS A 17 14.19 0.34 -0.50
N VAL A 18 13.12 1.10 -0.55
CA VAL A 18 12.22 1.20 -1.70
C VAL A 18 12.31 2.60 -2.31
N ALA A 19 12.62 2.66 -3.61
CA ALA A 19 12.69 3.93 -4.33
C ALA A 19 11.29 4.60 -4.40
N PRO A 20 11.19 5.94 -4.28
CA PRO A 20 9.91 6.64 -4.34
C PRO A 20 9.06 6.32 -5.58
N GLU A 21 9.72 6.07 -6.71
CA GLU A 21 9.08 5.76 -7.99
C GLU A 21 8.34 4.42 -7.96
N ALA A 22 8.76 3.47 -7.12
CA ALA A 22 8.16 2.15 -7.03
C ALA A 22 6.75 2.17 -6.42
N TRP A 23 6.40 3.21 -5.66
CA TRP A 23 5.04 3.41 -5.14
C TRP A 23 4.07 3.92 -6.22
N GLY A 24 4.60 4.42 -7.34
CA GLY A 24 3.80 5.06 -8.39
C GLY A 24 2.78 4.14 -9.02
N GLU A 25 3.12 2.87 -9.24
CA GLU A 25 2.22 1.88 -9.84
C GLU A 25 1.04 1.55 -8.92
N ALA A 26 1.30 1.32 -7.63
CA ALA A 26 0.26 1.04 -6.64
C ALA A 26 -0.69 2.24 -6.47
N MET A 27 -0.13 3.46 -6.45
CA MET A 27 -0.93 4.69 -6.39
C MET A 27 -1.78 4.88 -7.65
N ALA A 28 -1.22 4.62 -8.84
CA ALA A 28 -1.96 4.73 -10.09
C ALA A 28 -3.12 3.72 -10.16
N ALA A 29 -2.90 2.48 -9.71
CA ALA A 29 -3.94 1.45 -9.65
C ALA A 29 -5.08 1.84 -8.69
N LEU A 30 -4.74 2.36 -7.50
CA LEU A 30 -5.73 2.84 -6.54
C LEU A 30 -6.57 3.99 -7.12
N ILE A 31 -5.92 5.00 -7.70
CA ILE A 31 -6.61 6.17 -8.29
C ILE A 31 -7.52 5.75 -9.44
N ALA A 32 -7.07 4.83 -10.32
CA ALA A 32 -7.87 4.35 -11.44
C ALA A 32 -9.15 3.66 -10.94
N ALA A 33 -9.05 2.76 -9.97
CA ALA A 33 -10.19 2.05 -9.42
C ALA A 33 -11.16 2.97 -8.66
N ILE A 34 -10.66 3.98 -7.94
CA ILE A 34 -11.51 5.00 -7.30
C ILE A 34 -12.31 5.77 -8.36
N ARG A 35 -11.68 6.17 -9.47
CA ARG A 35 -12.36 6.86 -10.59
C ARG A 35 -13.45 5.99 -11.23
N ASP A 36 -13.26 4.68 -11.25
CA ASP A 36 -14.22 3.70 -11.76
C ASP A 36 -15.30 3.29 -10.73
N ASN A 37 -15.39 3.98 -9.59
CA ASN A 37 -16.34 3.68 -8.51
C ASN A 37 -16.15 2.26 -7.92
N ARG A 38 -14.91 1.76 -7.93
CA ARG A 38 -14.48 0.44 -7.41
C ARG A 38 -13.38 0.57 -6.34
N PRO A 39 -13.56 1.36 -5.26
CA PRO A 39 -12.50 1.68 -4.31
C PRO A 39 -11.94 0.45 -3.57
N GLY A 40 -12.79 -0.51 -3.19
CA GLY A 40 -12.35 -1.72 -2.48
C GLY A 40 -11.42 -2.60 -3.32
N GLU A 41 -11.72 -2.73 -4.61
CA GLU A 41 -10.86 -3.48 -5.54
C GLU A 41 -9.54 -2.74 -5.80
N GLY A 42 -9.59 -1.41 -5.90
CA GLY A 42 -8.40 -0.56 -6.00
C GLY A 42 -7.47 -0.71 -4.81
N LEU A 43 -8.04 -0.69 -3.60
CA LEU A 43 -7.27 -0.85 -2.37
C LEU A 43 -6.63 -2.25 -2.29
N ALA A 44 -7.38 -3.31 -2.59
CA ALA A 44 -6.85 -4.67 -2.58
C ALA A 44 -5.69 -4.84 -3.58
N ALA A 45 -5.84 -4.31 -4.79
CA ALA A 45 -4.78 -4.36 -5.81
C ALA A 45 -3.53 -3.55 -5.39
N ALA A 46 -3.72 -2.39 -4.75
CA ALA A 46 -2.61 -1.60 -4.23
C ALA A 46 -1.86 -2.33 -3.11
N VAL A 47 -2.58 -2.98 -2.17
CA VAL A 47 -1.99 -3.80 -1.11
C VAL A 47 -1.19 -4.97 -1.69
N GLU A 48 -1.71 -5.65 -2.72
CA GLU A 48 -1.01 -6.75 -3.39
C GLU A 48 0.31 -6.27 -4.04
N GLN A 49 0.28 -5.14 -4.75
CA GLN A 49 1.48 -4.56 -5.37
C GLN A 49 2.50 -4.11 -4.34
N VAL A 50 2.06 -3.47 -3.26
CA VAL A 50 2.94 -3.09 -2.15
C VAL A 50 3.56 -4.32 -1.49
N GLY A 51 2.80 -5.39 -1.30
CA GLY A 51 3.33 -6.66 -0.78
C GLY A 51 4.43 -7.24 -1.69
N ALA A 52 4.18 -7.26 -3.01
CA ALA A 52 5.17 -7.72 -3.99
C ALA A 52 6.43 -6.86 -4.01
N LEU A 53 6.30 -5.55 -3.81
CA LEU A 53 7.41 -4.60 -3.74
C LEU A 53 8.25 -4.78 -2.46
N LEU A 54 7.61 -5.08 -1.34
CA LEU A 54 8.29 -5.26 -0.06
C LEU A 54 8.95 -6.63 0.09
N ALA A 55 8.37 -7.68 -0.47
CA ALA A 55 8.81 -9.07 -0.28
C ALA A 55 10.32 -9.33 -0.58
N PRO A 56 10.95 -8.70 -1.60
CA PRO A 56 12.39 -8.87 -1.84
C PRO A 56 13.28 -8.25 -0.75
N HIS A 57 12.80 -7.21 -0.05
CA HIS A 57 13.55 -6.47 0.97
C HIS A 57 13.26 -6.99 2.39
N PHE A 58 12.04 -7.47 2.61
CA PHE A 58 11.53 -7.95 3.87
C PHE A 58 10.89 -9.33 3.65
N PRO A 59 11.70 -10.38 3.41
CA PRO A 59 11.17 -11.72 3.26
C PRO A 59 10.52 -12.16 4.58
N ARG A 60 9.37 -12.83 4.48
CA ARG A 60 8.65 -13.36 5.63
C ARG A 60 9.52 -14.37 6.39
N ALA A 61 9.70 -14.16 7.69
CA ALA A 61 10.37 -15.09 8.57
C ALA A 61 9.42 -16.22 9.05
N ASP A 62 9.97 -17.35 9.48
CA ASP A 62 9.17 -18.49 9.96
C ASP A 62 8.43 -18.19 11.28
N ASP A 63 8.95 -17.24 12.07
CA ASP A 63 8.41 -16.76 13.33
C ASP A 63 7.69 -15.40 13.22
N ASP A 64 7.41 -14.97 11.98
CA ASP A 64 6.70 -13.73 11.68
C ASP A 64 5.31 -13.69 12.33
N ILE A 65 5.03 -12.58 13.02
CA ILE A 65 3.74 -12.32 13.68
C ILE A 65 3.08 -11.10 13.06
N ASN A 66 1.75 -11.05 13.10
CA ASN A 66 1.04 -9.88 12.62
C ASN A 66 1.11 -8.73 13.65
N GLU A 67 2.02 -7.78 13.42
CA GLU A 67 2.27 -6.64 14.33
C GLU A 67 1.20 -5.54 14.24
N LEU A 68 0.49 -5.45 13.11
CA LEU A 68 -0.53 -4.43 12.85
C LEU A 68 -1.86 -5.07 12.46
N PRO A 69 -3.01 -4.49 12.82
CA PRO A 69 -4.29 -5.11 12.51
C PRO A 69 -4.67 -4.97 11.03
N ASP A 70 -5.10 -6.07 10.40
CA ASP A 70 -5.63 -6.11 9.04
C ASP A 70 -7.08 -5.62 8.96
N ARG A 71 -7.31 -4.35 9.33
CA ARG A 71 -8.64 -3.73 9.26
C ARG A 71 -8.55 -2.29 8.78
N LEU A 72 -9.64 -1.79 8.21
CA LEU A 72 -9.77 -0.37 7.92
C LEU A 72 -9.69 0.43 9.23
N ILE A 73 -8.88 1.49 9.22
CA ILE A 73 -8.78 2.46 10.30
C ILE A 73 -9.51 3.71 9.85
N GLU A 74 -10.52 4.11 10.62
CA GLU A 74 -11.29 5.35 10.43
C GLU A 74 -10.99 6.26 11.62
N LEU A 75 -10.83 7.58 11.38
CA LEU A 75 -10.56 8.61 12.39
C LEU A 75 -11.78 9.49 12.61
#